data_AF-A0A7D6JY67-F1
#
_entry.id   AF-A0A7D6JY67-F1
#
_cell.length_a   1.000
_cell.length_b   1.000
_cell.length_c   1.000
_cell.angle_alpha   90.00
_cell.angle_beta   90.00
_cell.angle_gamma   90.00
#
_symmetry.space_group_name_H-M   'P 1'
#
loop_
_entity.id
_entity.type
_entity.pdbx_description
1 polymer ?
#
loop_
_entity_poly.entity_id
_entity_poly.type
_entity_poly.pdbx_seq_one_letter_code
_entity_poly.pdbx_strand_id
1 'polypeptide(L)'
;DKATLTRFFAFHFILPFIIAALAIVHLLFLHETGSNNPTGLDSNADKIPFHPYYTIKDLLGVFLLLLFLMALVLFFPDLLGDPDNYTPANPLNTPPHIKPEWYFLFAYAILRSIPN
;
A
#
# COMPACT_ATOMS: atom_id res chain seq x y z
N ASP A 1 -15.24 9.49 21.32
CA ASP A 1 -15.12 8.35 20.40
C ASP A 1 -16.03 8.43 19.19
N LYS A 2 -17.36 8.53 19.33
CA LYS A 2 -18.30 8.54 18.18
C LYS A 2 -17.97 9.57 17.09
N ALA A 3 -17.67 10.82 17.48
CA ALA A 3 -17.34 11.88 16.52
C ALA A 3 -16.00 11.65 15.78
N THR A 4 -15.05 10.94 16.39
CA THR A 4 -13.76 10.60 15.77
C THR A 4 -13.92 9.46 14.78
N LEU A 5 -14.65 8.40 15.16
CA LEU A 5 -14.91 7.27 14.28
C LEU A 5 -15.68 7.69 13.02
N THR A 6 -16.73 8.50 13.17
CA THR A 6 -17.52 8.98 12.02
C THR A 6 -16.70 9.81 11.05
N ARG A 7 -15.85 10.73 11.54
CA ARG A 7 -15.00 11.53 10.64
C ARG A 7 -13.87 10.70 10.02
N PHE A 8 -13.33 9.72 10.75
CA PHE A 8 -12.31 8.81 10.20
C PHE A 8 -12.87 7.96 9.07
N PHE A 9 -14.10 7.46 9.22
CA PHE A 9 -14.79 6.79 8.13
C PHE A 9 -14.98 7.71 6.90
N ALA A 10 -15.44 8.95 7.12
CA ALA A 10 -15.61 9.91 6.03
C ALA A 10 -14.29 10.20 5.28
N PHE A 11 -13.19 10.39 6.02
CA PHE A 11 -11.86 10.57 5.42
C PHE A 11 -11.35 9.31 4.73
N HIS A 12 -11.50 8.14 5.35
CA HIS A 12 -11.12 6.87 4.76
C HIS A 12 -11.87 6.61 3.44
N PHE A 13 -13.13 7.04 3.34
CA PHE A 13 -13.91 6.92 2.11
C PHE A 13 -13.40 7.87 1.00
N ILE A 14 -13.12 9.15 1.33
CA ILE A 14 -12.74 10.13 0.30
C ILE A 14 -11.28 10.01 -0.16
N LEU A 15 -10.36 9.64 0.74
CA LEU A 15 -8.92 9.60 0.47
C LEU A 15 -8.54 8.69 -0.71
N PRO A 16 -9.09 7.48 -0.89
CA PRO A 16 -8.80 6.63 -2.06
C PRO A 16 -9.08 7.33 -3.40
N PHE A 17 -10.13 8.15 -3.49
CA PHE A 17 -10.43 8.89 -4.72
C PHE A 17 -9.44 10.03 -4.96
N ILE A 18 -8.98 10.68 -3.89
CA ILE A 18 -7.91 11.67 -3.97
C ILE A 18 -6.61 10.99 -4.44
N ILE A 19 -6.27 9.82 -3.90
CA ILE A 19 -5.10 9.03 -4.34
C ILE A 19 -5.23 8.65 -5.82
N ALA A 20 -6.42 8.22 -6.28
CA ALA A 20 -6.65 7.91 -7.69
C ALA A 20 -6.43 9.13 -8.60
N ALA A 21 -6.89 10.32 -8.20
CA ALA A 21 -6.65 11.56 -8.94
C ALA A 21 -5.15 11.90 -8.98
N LEU A 22 -4.45 11.76 -7.85
CA LEU A 22 -3.00 11.97 -7.78
C LEU A 22 -2.22 10.95 -8.62
N ALA A 23 -2.70 9.70 -8.72
CA ALA A 23 -2.09 8.68 -9.58
C ALA A 23 -2.19 9.06 -11.07
N ILE A 24 -3.28 9.69 -11.51
CA ILE A 24 -3.40 10.23 -12.88
C ILE A 24 -2.38 11.34 -13.12
N VAL A 25 -2.25 12.28 -12.18
CA VAL A 25 -1.24 13.37 -12.27
C VAL A 25 0.17 12.79 -12.29
N HIS A 26 0.44 11.78 -11.48
CA HIS A 26 1.70 11.07 -11.46
C HIS A 26 2.02 10.43 -12.82
N LEU A 27 1.05 9.73 -13.43
CA LEU A 27 1.20 9.11 -14.75
C LEU A 27 1.34 10.14 -15.88
N LEU A 28 0.69 11.31 -15.77
CA LEU A 28 0.86 12.40 -16.72
C LEU A 28 2.32 12.87 -16.74
N PHE A 29 2.91 13.16 -15.57
CA PHE A 29 4.32 13.55 -15.51
C PHE A 29 5.27 12.43 -15.94
N LEU A 30 4.92 11.17 -15.69
CA LEU A 30 5.68 10.03 -16.22
C LEU A 30 5.65 10.00 -17.75
N HIS A 31 4.51 10.33 -18.38
CA HIS A 31 4.38 10.32 -19.84
C HIS A 31 5.16 11.45 -20.53
N GLU A 32 5.41 12.57 -19.85
CA GLU A 32 6.23 13.67 -20.41
C GLU A 32 7.71 13.26 -20.63
N THR A 33 8.22 12.34 -19.80
CA THR A 33 9.65 11.93 -19.85
C THR A 33 9.85 10.47 -20.28
N GLY A 34 8.83 9.63 -20.09
CA GLY A 34 8.93 8.18 -20.24
C GLY A 34 9.53 7.49 -19.00
N SER A 35 9.51 6.16 -19.02
CA SER A 35 10.13 5.36 -17.96
C SER A 35 11.66 5.41 -18.03
N ASN A 36 12.31 5.39 -16.86
CA ASN A 36 13.73 5.08 -16.78
C ASN A 36 13.98 3.58 -17.02
N ASN A 37 15.24 3.18 -17.15
CA ASN A 37 15.66 1.79 -17.31
C ASN A 37 16.82 1.45 -16.35
N PRO A 38 17.12 0.16 -16.13
CA PRO A 38 18.13 -0.27 -15.15
C PRO A 38 19.54 0.29 -15.36
N THR A 39 19.90 0.69 -16.59
CA THR A 39 21.22 1.27 -16.88
C THR A 39 21.31 2.77 -16.55
N GLY A 40 20.16 3.44 -16.39
CA GLY A 40 20.08 4.88 -16.18
C GLY A 40 20.49 5.73 -17.40
N LEU A 41 20.80 5.12 -18.55
CA LEU A 41 21.11 5.80 -19.80
C LEU A 41 19.84 6.15 -20.58
N ASP A 42 19.93 7.07 -21.54
CA ASP A 42 18.81 7.35 -22.44
C ASP A 42 18.45 6.09 -23.26
N SER A 43 17.17 5.72 -23.24
CA SER A 43 16.64 4.53 -23.91
C SER A 43 16.01 4.83 -25.27
N ASN A 44 16.00 6.09 -25.73
CA ASN A 44 15.36 6.51 -26.98
C ASN A 44 15.80 5.71 -28.22
N ALA A 45 17.04 5.22 -28.24
CA ALA A 45 17.57 4.43 -29.36
C ALA A 45 16.98 3.00 -29.46
N ASP A 46 16.36 2.48 -28.40
CA ASP A 46 15.88 1.09 -28.32
C ASP A 46 14.52 0.99 -27.60
N LYS A 47 13.56 1.81 -28.04
CA LYS A 47 12.19 1.76 -27.53
C LYS A 47 11.38 0.67 -28.22
N ILE A 48 10.65 -0.10 -27.42
CA ILE A 48 9.62 -1.04 -27.88
C ILE A 48 8.23 -0.51 -27.49
N PRO A 49 7.17 -0.80 -28.27
CA PRO A 49 5.82 -0.38 -27.92
C PRO A 49 5.35 -1.07 -26.62
N PHE A 50 4.43 -0.42 -25.90
CA PHE A 50 3.87 -0.99 -24.68
C PHE A 50 3.13 -2.31 -24.94
N HIS A 51 2.29 -2.34 -25.97
CA HIS A 51 1.62 -3.55 -26.44
C HIS A 51 2.39 -4.20 -27.60
N PRO A 52 2.61 -5.53 -27.60
CA PRO A 52 2.14 -6.51 -26.62
C PRO A 52 3.08 -6.72 -25.42
N TYR A 53 4.31 -6.20 -25.49
CA TYR A 53 5.43 -6.60 -24.63
C TYR A 53 5.19 -6.37 -23.13
N TYR A 54 4.89 -5.14 -22.73
CA TYR A 54 4.63 -4.82 -21.33
C TYR A 54 3.22 -5.24 -20.90
N THR A 55 2.24 -5.25 -21.81
CA THR A 55 0.89 -5.75 -21.50
C THR A 55 0.91 -7.21 -21.01
N ILE A 56 1.63 -8.11 -21.70
CA ILE A 56 1.69 -9.52 -21.28
C ILE A 56 2.53 -9.71 -20.00
N LYS A 57 3.60 -8.93 -19.85
CA LYS A 57 4.45 -8.94 -18.65
C LYS A 57 3.66 -8.46 -17.41
N ASP A 58 2.87 -7.41 -17.56
CA ASP A 58 2.02 -6.88 -16.49
C ASP A 58 0.92 -7.87 -16.13
N LEU A 59 0.30 -8.53 -17.12
CA LEU A 59 -0.71 -9.56 -16.87
C LEU A 59 -0.16 -10.74 -16.07
N LEU A 60 1.06 -11.19 -16.38
CA LEU A 60 1.76 -12.19 -15.55
C LEU A 60 1.94 -11.68 -14.11
N GLY A 61 2.35 -10.43 -13.95
CA GLY A 61 2.48 -9.79 -12.64
C GLY A 61 1.16 -9.76 -11.86
N VAL A 62 0.05 -9.43 -12.51
CA VAL A 62 -1.30 -9.44 -11.91
C VAL A 62 -1.68 -10.85 -11.45
N PHE A 63 -1.44 -11.89 -12.26
CA PHE A 63 -1.73 -13.26 -11.85
C PHE A 63 -0.91 -13.71 -10.65
N LEU A 64 0.37 -13.34 -10.59
CA LEU A 64 1.21 -13.63 -9.42
C LEU A 64 0.72 -12.88 -8.18
N LEU A 65 0.38 -11.59 -8.29
CA LEU A 65 -0.20 -10.81 -7.19
C LEU A 65 -1.49 -11.45 -6.67
N LEU A 66 -2.40 -11.84 -7.56
CA LEU A 66 -3.65 -12.51 -7.20
C LEU A 66 -3.40 -13.86 -6.55
N LEU A 67 -2.42 -14.65 -7.03
CA LEU A 67 -2.06 -15.92 -6.40
C LEU A 67 -1.64 -15.72 -4.95
N PHE A 68 -0.75 -14.76 -4.67
CA PHE A 68 -0.31 -14.47 -3.30
C PHE A 68 -1.45 -13.92 -2.43
N LEU A 69 -2.25 -13.01 -2.97
CA LEU A 69 -3.41 -12.46 -2.25
C LEU A 69 -4.41 -13.56 -1.89
N MET A 70 -4.75 -14.43 -2.84
CA MET A 70 -5.69 -15.53 -2.61
C MET A 70 -5.10 -16.56 -1.66
N ALA A 71 -3.79 -16.83 -1.69
CA ALA A 71 -3.16 -17.72 -0.73
C ALA A 71 -3.28 -17.17 0.71
N LEU A 72 -3.07 -15.87 0.90
CA LEU A 72 -3.28 -15.22 2.21
C LEU A 72 -4.75 -15.30 2.61
N VAL A 73 -5.68 -14.86 1.76
CA VAL A 73 -7.10 -14.80 2.10
C VAL A 73 -7.70 -16.19 2.39
N LEU A 74 -7.33 -17.22 1.61
CA LEU A 74 -7.95 -18.54 1.73
C LEU A 74 -7.28 -19.45 2.76
N PHE A 75 -5.97 -19.36 2.95
CA PHE A 75 -5.23 -20.27 3.83
C PHE A 75 -4.68 -19.61 5.09
N PHE A 76 -4.43 -18.30 5.07
CA PHE A 76 -3.76 -17.58 6.16
C PHE A 76 -4.36 -16.17 6.41
N PRO A 77 -5.70 -16.03 6.55
CA PRO A 77 -6.36 -14.72 6.52
C PRO A 77 -5.90 -13.79 7.65
N ASP A 78 -5.57 -14.35 8.81
CA ASP A 78 -5.21 -13.58 10.00
C ASP A 78 -3.70 -13.45 10.19
N LEU A 79 -2.88 -14.00 9.28
CA LEU A 79 -1.42 -14.05 9.42
C LEU A 79 -0.77 -12.66 9.53
N LEU A 80 -1.34 -11.67 8.85
CA LEU A 80 -0.84 -10.30 8.83
C LEU A 80 -1.60 -9.37 9.80
N GLY A 81 -2.57 -9.91 10.56
CA GLY A 81 -3.39 -9.17 11.53
C GLY A 81 -2.82 -9.22 12.95
N ASP A 82 -3.57 -8.62 13.89
CA ASP A 82 -3.28 -8.67 15.31
C ASP A 82 -4.49 -9.25 16.08
N PRO A 83 -4.32 -10.32 16.88
CA PRO A 83 -5.40 -10.91 17.67
C PRO A 83 -6.11 -9.91 18.60
N ASP A 84 -5.41 -8.89 19.09
CA ASP A 84 -6.00 -7.90 20.01
C ASP A 84 -7.15 -7.11 19.36
N ASN A 85 -7.15 -6.97 18.02
CA ASN A 85 -8.21 -6.28 17.27
C ASN A 85 -9.53 -7.06 17.18
N TYR A 86 -9.58 -8.32 17.61
CA TYR A 86 -10.84 -9.07 17.78
C TYR A 86 -11.55 -8.76 19.10
N THR A 87 -10.86 -8.09 20.04
CA THR A 87 -11.48 -7.63 21.29
C THR A 87 -12.04 -6.21 21.09
N PRO A 88 -13.29 -5.92 21.49
CA PRO A 88 -13.85 -4.58 21.39
C PRO A 88 -13.00 -3.56 22.13
N ALA A 89 -12.85 -2.37 21.55
CA ALA A 89 -12.05 -1.29 22.12
C ALA A 89 -12.52 -0.94 23.55
N ASN A 90 -11.57 -0.86 24.48
CA ASN A 90 -11.80 -0.44 25.86
C ASN A 90 -10.92 0.78 26.18
N PRO A 91 -11.47 2.00 26.32
CA PRO A 91 -10.67 3.20 26.57
C PRO A 91 -9.97 3.21 27.94
N LEU A 92 -10.32 2.28 28.84
CA LEU A 92 -9.72 2.15 30.16
C LEU A 92 -8.64 1.07 30.25
N ASN A 93 -8.37 0.34 29.15
CA ASN A 93 -7.37 -0.73 29.12
C ASN A 93 -6.53 -0.64 27.84
N THR A 94 -5.22 -0.46 28.00
CA THR A 94 -4.26 -0.52 26.89
C THR A 94 -3.58 -1.89 26.88
N PRO A 95 -3.59 -2.62 25.75
CA PRO A 95 -2.88 -3.90 25.64
C PRO A 95 -1.37 -3.74 25.94
N PRO A 96 -0.74 -4.73 26.60
CA PRO A 96 0.64 -4.62 27.08
C PRO A 96 1.69 -4.49 25.96
N HIS A 97 1.38 -4.98 24.75
CA HIS A 97 2.28 -4.95 23.60
C HIS A 97 1.68 -4.20 22.40
N ILE A 98 0.90 -3.14 22.67
CA ILE A 98 0.30 -2.32 21.62
C ILE A 98 1.32 -1.90 20.55
N LYS A 99 1.00 -2.18 19.30
CA LYS A 99 1.81 -1.91 18.12
C LYS A 99 0.89 -1.57 16.94
N PRO A 100 1.35 -0.78 15.97
CA PRO A 100 0.61 -0.62 14.72
C PRO A 100 0.77 -1.87 13.83
N GLU A 101 0.03 -1.89 12.73
CA GLU A 101 0.17 -2.90 11.69
C GLU A 101 1.60 -2.93 11.12
N TRP A 102 1.97 -4.09 10.56
CA TRP A 102 3.35 -4.42 10.20
C TRP A 102 4.02 -3.38 9.28
N TYR A 103 3.27 -2.79 8.34
CA TYR A 103 3.78 -1.80 7.39
C TYR A 103 4.14 -0.45 8.03
N PHE A 104 3.77 -0.20 9.29
CA PHE A 104 4.18 0.99 10.05
C PHE A 104 5.26 0.72 11.11
N LEU A 105 5.65 -0.54 11.33
CA LEU A 105 6.60 -0.89 12.40
C LEU A 105 7.96 -0.21 12.25
N PHE A 106 8.44 0.01 11.01
CA PHE A 106 9.71 0.69 10.80
C PHE A 106 9.65 2.15 11.29
N ALA A 107 8.59 2.88 10.96
CA ALA A 107 8.40 4.27 11.39
C ALA A 107 8.14 4.34 12.90
N TYR A 108 7.38 3.38 13.44
CA TYR A 108 7.15 3.25 14.87
C TYR A 108 8.45 2.98 15.65
N ALA A 109 9.35 2.16 15.11
CA ALA A 109 10.66 1.92 15.70
C ALA A 109 11.52 3.19 15.69
N ILE A 110 11.54 3.95 14.58
CA ILE A 110 12.23 5.25 14.52
C ILE A 110 11.68 6.20 15.58
N LEU A 111 10.36 6.32 15.69
CA LEU A 111 9.70 7.19 16.68
C LEU A 111 10.11 6.83 18.11
N ARG A 112 10.07 5.54 18.47
CA ARG A 112 10.43 5.08 19.83
C ARG A 112 11.93 5.10 20.12
N SER A 113 12.78 5.25 19.09
CA SER A 113 14.23 5.33 19.27
C SER A 113 14.69 6.69 19.82
N ILE A 114 13.80 7.70 19.80
CA ILE A 114 14.06 9.04 20.32
C ILE A 114 13.43 9.13 21.72
N PRO A 115 14.21 9.22 22.81
CA PRO A 115 13.69 9.24 24.19
C PRO A 115 13.30 10.65 24.63
N ASN A 116 12.56 11.38 23.80
CA ASN A 116 12.04 12.72 24.07
C ASN A 116 10.56 12.80 23.71
#